data_AF-A0A5K0X9C9-F1
#
_entry.id   AF-A0A5K0X9C9-F1
#
_cell.length_a   1.000
_cell.length_b   1.000
_cell.length_c   1.000
_cell.angle_alpha   90.00
_cell.angle_beta   90.00
_cell.angle_gamma   90.00
#
_symmetry.space_group_name_H-M   'P 1'
#
loop_
_entity.id
_entity.type
_entity.pdbx_description
1 polymer ?
#
loop_
_entity_poly.entity_id
_entity_poly.type
_entity_poly.pdbx_seq_one_letter_code
_entity_poly.pdbx_strand_id
1 'polypeptide(L)'
;YHVPRSWLQESSNLLVLFEEIGGNPLGISIMRHATDTICATTSESDYPPLHMWQHPDIVSGDISITEVGPELDIFCDYGQIISSIEFASYGNPQGSCQQFSEGNCHASKSFSVVSE
;
A
#
# COMPACT_ATOMS: atom_id res chain seq x y z
N TYR A 1 -8.24 -8.24 -11.42
CA TYR A 1 -6.94 -8.88 -11.11
C TYR A 1 -5.83 -8.00 -11.65
N HIS A 2 -4.75 -7.78 -10.89
CA HIS A 2 -3.64 -6.92 -11.31
C HIS A 2 -2.50 -7.81 -11.83
N VAL A 3 -1.99 -7.54 -13.03
CA VAL A 3 -0.83 -8.24 -13.61
C VAL A 3 0.37 -7.31 -13.51
N PRO A 4 1.43 -7.65 -12.74
CA PRO A 4 2.62 -6.82 -12.63
C PRO A 4 3.26 -6.58 -13.99
N ARG A 5 3.65 -5.33 -14.26
CA ARG A 5 4.33 -4.98 -15.53
C ARG A 5 5.64 -5.76 -15.72
N SER A 6 6.33 -6.11 -14.64
CA SER A 6 7.56 -6.90 -14.67
C SER A 6 7.38 -8.32 -15.22
N TRP A 7 6.15 -8.82 -15.31
CA TRP A 7 5.85 -10.13 -15.91
C TRP A 7 5.59 -10.06 -17.41
N LEU A 8 5.41 -8.86 -17.96
CA LEU A 8 5.07 -8.64 -19.37
C LEU A 8 6.33 -8.37 -20.19
N GLN A 9 6.41 -9.01 -21.35
CA GLN A 9 7.34 -8.69 -22.43
C GLN A 9 6.77 -7.57 -23.32
N GLU A 10 7.62 -6.93 -24.13
CA GLU A 10 7.18 -5.89 -25.07
C GLU A 10 6.15 -6.41 -26.10
N SER A 11 6.25 -7.69 -26.46
CA SER A 11 5.31 -8.34 -27.38
C SER A 11 5.23 -9.85 -27.14
N SER A 12 4.26 -10.51 -27.77
CA SER A 12 4.11 -11.98 -27.77
C SER A 12 3.91 -12.62 -26.40
N ASN A 13 3.27 -11.90 -25.47
CA ASN A 13 2.85 -12.48 -24.19
C ASN A 13 1.74 -13.52 -24.40
N LEU A 14 1.83 -14.65 -23.69
CA LEU A 14 0.76 -15.64 -23.62
C LEU A 14 -0.04 -15.41 -22.34
N LEU A 15 -1.35 -15.17 -22.47
CA LEU A 15 -2.27 -15.13 -21.33
C LEU A 15 -3.07 -16.43 -21.29
N VAL A 16 -2.97 -17.15 -20.17
CA VAL A 16 -3.78 -18.34 -19.88
C VAL A 16 -4.82 -17.96 -18.82
N LEU A 17 -6.09 -18.19 -19.12
CA LEU A 17 -7.21 -17.89 -18.24
C LEU A 17 -7.87 -19.20 -17.83
N PHE A 18 -8.06 -19.38 -16.52
CA PHE A 18 -8.81 -20.48 -15.96
C PHE A 18 -10.13 -19.96 -15.40
N GLU A 19 -11.21 -20.65 -15.74
CA GLU A 19 -12.55 -20.41 -15.21
C GLU A 19 -12.75 -21.39 -14.05
N GLU A 20 -13.05 -20.90 -12.85
CA GLU A 20 -13.10 -21.70 -11.62
C GLU A 20 -14.51 -21.81 -11.00
N ILE A 21 -15.41 -20.83 -11.23
CA ILE A 21 -16.69 -20.68 -10.48
C ILE A 21 -17.92 -20.59 -11.42
N GLY A 22 -17.75 -20.84 -12.72
CA GLY A 22 -18.75 -20.59 -13.77
C GLY A 22 -18.65 -19.17 -14.34
N GLY A 23 -18.44 -19.05 -15.65
CA GLY A 23 -18.38 -17.77 -16.37
C GLY A 23 -18.00 -17.92 -17.84
N ASN A 24 -17.99 -16.81 -18.59
CA ASN A 24 -17.47 -16.78 -19.96
C ASN A 24 -16.14 -15.99 -20.02
N PRO A 25 -14.99 -16.69 -20.12
CA PRO A 25 -13.67 -16.05 -20.19
C PRO A 25 -13.48 -15.12 -21.40
N LEU A 26 -14.26 -15.31 -22.48
CA LEU A 26 -14.20 -14.46 -23.67
C LEU A 26 -14.72 -13.03 -23.44
N GLY A 27 -15.40 -12.78 -22.32
CA GLY A 27 -15.86 -11.44 -21.93
C GLY A 27 -14.79 -10.58 -21.25
N ILE A 28 -13.59 -11.11 -20.99
CA ILE A 28 -12.54 -10.41 -20.25
C ILE A 28 -11.83 -9.42 -21.18
N SER A 29 -11.74 -8.15 -20.73
CA SER A 29 -10.93 -7.12 -21.38
C SER A 29 -9.67 -6.82 -20.57
N ILE A 30 -8.54 -6.67 -21.26
CA ILE A 30 -7.30 -6.22 -20.64
C ILE A 30 -7.19 -4.70 -20.81
N MET A 31 -6.96 -4.00 -19.71
CA MET A 31 -6.74 -2.56 -19.72
C MET A 31 -5.43 -2.21 -19.03
N ARG A 32 -4.80 -1.13 -19.50
CA ARG A 32 -3.67 -0.53 -18.80
C ARG A 32 -4.22 0.24 -17.61
N HIS A 33 -3.78 -0.14 -16.42
CA HIS A 33 -3.98 0.63 -15.22
C HIS A 33 -2.73 1.50 -14.96
N ALA A 34 -2.96 2.75 -14.59
CA ALA A 34 -1.95 3.65 -14.08
C ALA A 34 -2.53 4.29 -12.82
N THR A 35 -1.80 4.16 -11.71
CA THR A 35 -2.22 4.73 -10.44
C THR A 35 -1.73 6.17 -10.39
N ASP A 36 -2.66 7.10 -10.14
CA ASP A 36 -2.35 8.53 -10.03
C ASP A 36 -2.17 8.94 -8.57
N THR A 37 -3.14 8.58 -7.73
CA THR A 37 -3.08 8.74 -6.27
C THR A 37 -2.90 7.39 -5.60
N ILE A 38 -1.94 7.31 -4.69
CA ILE A 38 -1.72 6.17 -3.80
C ILE A 38 -2.11 6.57 -2.38
N CYS A 39 -2.81 5.69 -1.67
CA CYS A 39 -3.13 5.89 -0.27
C CYS A 39 -2.88 4.63 0.53
N ALA A 40 -2.58 4.81 1.81
CA ALA A 40 -2.45 3.73 2.77
C ALA A 40 -3.02 4.17 4.13
N THR A 41 -3.37 3.20 4.95
CA THR A 41 -3.73 3.41 6.36
C THR A 41 -3.11 2.28 7.18
N THR A 42 -2.75 2.56 8.42
CA THR A 42 -2.23 1.60 9.38
C THR A 42 -2.74 1.97 10.77
N SER A 43 -2.86 0.98 11.64
CA SER A 43 -3.32 1.11 13.02
C SER A 43 -2.24 0.62 13.97
N GLU A 44 -2.16 1.20 15.18
CA GLU A 44 -1.24 0.75 16.24
C GLU A 44 -1.42 -0.73 16.62
N SER A 45 -2.58 -1.32 16.31
CA SER A 45 -2.82 -2.76 16.50
C SER A 45 -2.27 -3.65 15.38
N ASP A 46 -1.84 -3.06 14.26
CA ASP A 46 -1.27 -3.80 13.15
C ASP A 46 0.14 -4.30 13.50
N TYR A 47 0.49 -5.45 12.94
CA TYR A 47 1.80 -6.04 13.18
C TYR A 47 2.91 -5.27 12.45
N PRO A 48 4.13 -5.25 13.00
CA PRO A 48 5.30 -4.75 12.29
C PRO A 48 5.53 -5.52 10.98
N PRO A 49 6.15 -4.86 9.98
CA PRO A 49 6.46 -5.49 8.70
C PRO A 49 7.39 -6.70 8.89
N LEU A 50 7.25 -7.71 8.02
CA LEU A 50 7.96 -9.00 8.16
C LEU A 50 9.48 -8.89 8.24
N HIS A 51 10.08 -7.85 7.63
CA HIS A 51 11.52 -7.64 7.68
C HIS A 51 12.02 -7.37 9.11
N MET A 52 11.19 -6.76 9.97
CA MET A 52 11.56 -6.49 11.36
C MET A 52 11.64 -7.76 12.20
N TRP A 53 10.91 -8.83 11.84
CA TRP A 53 10.92 -10.10 12.56
C TRP A 53 12.28 -10.82 12.47
N GLN A 54 13.12 -10.43 11.52
CA GLN A 54 14.47 -10.94 11.34
C GLN A 54 15.53 -9.99 11.92
N HIS A 55 15.12 -8.86 12.53
CA HIS A 55 16.04 -7.89 13.09
C HIS A 55 16.78 -8.51 14.29
N PRO A 56 18.13 -8.38 14.37
CA PRO A 56 18.94 -9.01 15.42
C PRO A 56 18.45 -8.73 16.84
N ASP A 57 17.95 -7.52 17.09
CA ASP A 57 17.48 -7.10 18.41
C ASP A 57 16.16 -7.78 18.81
N ILE A 58 15.27 -8.08 17.85
CA ILE A 58 14.05 -8.84 18.12
C ILE A 58 14.39 -10.32 18.34
N VAL A 59 15.29 -10.86 17.50
CA VAL A 59 15.70 -12.27 17.58
C VAL A 59 16.46 -12.53 18.89
N SER A 60 17.26 -11.57 19.36
CA SER A 60 18.00 -11.66 20.63
C SER A 60 17.12 -11.42 21.85
N GLY A 61 15.91 -10.89 21.65
CA GLY A 61 14.95 -10.58 22.71
C GLY A 61 15.22 -9.26 23.44
N ASP A 62 16.07 -8.39 22.87
CA ASP A 62 16.40 -7.07 23.42
C ASP A 62 15.26 -6.06 23.20
N ILE A 63 14.46 -6.24 22.13
CA ILE A 63 13.31 -5.40 21.79
C ILE A 63 12.08 -6.29 21.60
N SER A 64 10.95 -5.91 22.20
CA SER A 64 9.68 -6.59 21.93
C SER A 64 9.15 -6.21 20.56
N ILE A 65 8.59 -7.17 19.83
CA ILE A 65 7.99 -6.90 18.52
C ILE A 65 6.86 -5.86 18.59
N THR A 66 6.19 -5.77 19.74
CA THR A 66 5.15 -4.77 19.98
C THR A 66 5.70 -3.35 20.17
N GLU A 67 6.99 -3.18 20.42
CA GLU A 67 7.64 -1.87 20.60
C GLU A 67 8.09 -1.25 19.27
N VAL A 68 8.33 -2.06 18.25
CA VAL A 68 8.74 -1.60 16.92
C VAL A 68 7.58 -0.89 16.19
N GLY A 69 6.35 -1.31 16.48
CA GLY A 69 5.14 -0.76 15.87
C GLY A 69 4.98 -1.11 14.39
N PRO A 70 3.82 -0.79 13.81
CA PRO A 70 3.55 -0.96 12.39
C PRO A 70 4.26 0.10 11.55
N GLU A 71 4.54 -0.24 10.29
CA GLU A 71 5.10 0.67 9.29
C GLU A 71 4.14 0.81 8.11
N LEU A 72 4.11 2.00 7.52
CA LEU A 72 3.28 2.32 6.37
C LEU A 72 4.16 2.67 5.19
N ASP A 73 4.30 1.73 4.27
CA ASP A 73 5.08 1.90 3.04
C ASP A 73 4.20 2.43 1.91
N ILE A 74 4.66 3.51 1.27
CA ILE A 74 4.06 4.07 0.07
C ILE A 74 5.15 4.20 -1.00
N PHE A 75 4.90 3.69 -2.20
CA PHE A 75 5.82 3.76 -3.33
C PHE A 75 5.08 4.02 -4.64
N CYS A 76 5.76 4.67 -5.58
CA CYS A 76 5.26 4.89 -6.93
C CYS A 76 5.75 3.80 -7.89
N ASP A 77 5.04 3.63 -9.02
CA ASP A 77 5.54 2.77 -10.09
C ASP A 77 6.87 3.30 -10.66
N TYR A 78 7.60 2.44 -11.37
CA TYR A 78 8.91 2.78 -11.95
C TYR A 78 8.86 4.07 -12.81
N GLY A 79 9.76 5.01 -12.50
CA GLY A 79 9.89 6.29 -13.18
C GLY A 79 8.89 7.36 -12.71
N GLN A 80 8.02 7.06 -11.76
CA GLN A 80 7.16 8.03 -11.10
C GLN A 80 7.75 8.46 -9.75
N ILE A 81 7.42 9.68 -9.35
CA ILE A 81 7.79 10.26 -8.06
C ILE A 81 6.54 10.80 -7.38
N ILE A 82 6.52 10.79 -6.05
CA ILE A 82 5.50 11.47 -5.27
C ILE A 82 5.70 12.98 -5.48
N SER A 83 4.70 13.63 -6.07
CA SER A 83 4.75 15.06 -6.39
C SER A 83 4.08 15.93 -5.34
N SER A 84 3.11 15.38 -4.61
CA SER A 84 2.38 16.07 -3.55
C SER A 84 1.72 15.08 -2.61
N ILE A 85 1.44 15.53 -1.38
CA ILE A 85 0.61 14.81 -0.41
C ILE A 85 -0.75 15.50 -0.37
N GLU A 86 -1.82 14.73 -0.62
CA GLU A 86 -3.20 15.26 -0.60
C GLU A 86 -3.79 15.30 0.81
N PHE A 87 -3.43 14.33 1.67
CA PHE A 87 -3.95 14.17 3.02
C PHE A 87 -3.00 13.38 3.90
N ALA A 88 -2.87 13.76 5.17
CA ALA A 88 -2.22 12.95 6.20
C ALA A 88 -2.80 13.26 7.58
N SER A 89 -3.10 12.22 8.35
CA SER A 89 -3.66 12.34 9.69
C SER A 89 -3.22 11.18 10.56
N TYR A 90 -2.64 11.51 11.72
CA TYR A 90 -2.35 10.57 12.80
C TYR A 90 -3.34 10.82 13.95
N GLY A 91 -4.03 9.78 14.40
CA GLY A 91 -5.17 9.85 15.30
C GLY A 91 -6.27 8.88 14.86
N ASN A 92 -7.49 9.36 14.63
CA ASN A 92 -8.62 8.52 14.17
C ASN A 92 -9.25 9.01 12.84
N PRO A 93 -8.49 9.09 11.74
CA PRO A 93 -9.03 9.48 10.44
C PRO A 93 -10.18 8.56 10.01
N GLN A 94 -11.08 9.10 9.19
CA GLN A 94 -12.27 8.40 8.68
C GLN A 94 -12.26 8.35 7.16
N GLY A 95 -13.11 7.51 6.58
CA GLY A 95 -13.28 7.39 5.13
C GLY A 95 -12.40 6.29 4.50
N SER A 96 -12.17 6.42 3.20
CA SER A 96 -11.39 5.48 2.39
C SER A 96 -10.39 6.22 1.51
N CYS A 97 -9.52 5.50 0.79
CA CYS A 97 -8.57 6.11 -0.15
C CYS A 97 -9.27 7.12 -1.09
N GLN A 98 -8.63 8.27 -1.29
CA GLN A 98 -9.14 9.47 -1.97
C GLN A 98 -10.31 10.20 -1.29
N GLN A 99 -10.81 9.69 -0.18
CA GLN A 99 -11.92 10.28 0.58
C GLN A 99 -11.63 10.26 2.09
N PHE A 100 -10.35 10.35 2.45
CA PHE A 100 -9.96 10.44 3.84
C PHE A 100 -10.31 11.81 4.42
N SER A 101 -10.74 11.81 5.67
CA SER A 101 -11.03 13.03 6.42
C SER A 101 -10.50 12.91 7.85
N GLU A 102 -10.24 14.06 8.47
CA GLU A 102 -9.91 14.11 9.89
C GLU A 102 -11.05 13.56 10.75
N GLY A 103 -10.67 12.90 11.84
CA GLY A 103 -11.58 12.52 12.92
C GLY A 103 -11.52 13.52 14.08
N ASN A 104 -12.15 13.15 15.20
CA ASN A 104 -12.14 13.97 16.42
C ASN A 104 -10.79 13.97 17.16
N CYS A 105 -9.88 13.08 16.79
CA CYS A 105 -8.52 12.99 17.27
C CYS A 105 -7.58 13.09 16.06
N HIS A 106 -6.85 14.19 15.98
CA HIS A 106 -5.92 14.48 14.89
C HIS A 106 -4.73 15.25 15.42
N ALA A 107 -3.51 14.82 15.09
CA ALA A 107 -2.31 15.56 15.38
C ALA A 107 -2.08 16.66 14.33
N SER A 108 -2.13 17.93 14.74
CA SER A 108 -2.06 19.09 13.85
C SER A 108 -0.80 19.18 12.96
N LYS A 109 0.24 18.41 13.26
CA LYS A 109 1.49 18.35 12.49
C LYS A 109 1.56 17.16 11.52
N SER A 110 0.54 16.31 11.45
CA SER A 110 0.57 15.08 10.63
C SER A 110 0.94 15.36 9.17
N PHE A 111 0.37 16.39 8.57
CA PHE A 111 0.70 16.77 7.19
C PHE A 111 2.15 17.23 7.04
N SER A 112 2.60 18.15 7.90
CA SER A 112 3.94 18.72 7.80
C SER A 112 5.08 17.71 7.97
N VAL A 113 4.83 16.60 8.67
CA VAL A 113 5.85 15.56 8.90
C VAL A 113 6.13 14.75 7.63
N VAL A 114 5.15 14.63 6.71
CA VAL A 114 5.26 13.78 5.51
C VAL A 114 5.39 14.58 4.22
N SER A 115 5.32 15.91 4.29
CA SER A 115 5.29 16.81 3.14
C SER A 115 6.61 17.57 2.92
N GLU A 116 7.73 17.06 3.43
CA GLU A 116 9.05 17.73 3.33
C GLU A 116 9.69 17.60 1.94
#